data_AF-A0A1V9YRP1-F1
#
_entry.id   AF-A0A1V9YRP1-F1
#
_cell.length_a   1.000
_cell.length_b   1.000
_cell.length_c   1.000
_cell.angle_alpha   90.00
_cell.angle_beta   90.00
_cell.angle_gamma   90.00
#
_symmetry.space_group_name_H-M   'P 1'
#
loop_
_entity.id
_entity.type
_entity.pdbx_description
1 polymer ?
#
loop_
_entity_poly.entity_id
_entity_poly.type
_entity_poly.pdbx_seq_one_letter_code
_entity_poly.pdbx_strand_id
1 'polypeptide(L)'
;MGFGSVGFVVKATDKKPNNRVAIERMVKCSNEQERLMAMKEIRYEIASLVALRGHPNICQLMDHFDQDNKYCVIANFGLATNCKHPLIRDCGSIPYMALEMLLKSWYDKSVDIWSFGCLVYLRLVDVAPVERFISQMNLDGLSMDAKDLLMKMLQENPSK
;
A
#
# COMPACT_ATOMS: atom_id res chain seq x y z
N MET A 1 6.59 6.81 -11.86
CA MET A 1 7.12 8.01 -11.17
C MET A 1 6.02 8.47 -10.24
N GLY A 2 6.32 8.82 -8.99
CA GLY A 2 5.31 9.22 -8.02
C GLY A 2 5.93 9.76 -6.73
N PHE A 3 5.13 10.47 -5.95
CA PHE A 3 5.44 10.88 -4.58
C PHE A 3 5.02 9.73 -3.64
N GLY A 4 5.97 9.19 -2.89
CA GLY A 4 5.70 8.25 -1.79
C GLY A 4 5.28 9.01 -0.53
N SER A 5 4.92 8.31 0.55
CA SER A 5 4.40 8.96 1.77
C SER A 5 5.44 9.84 2.50
N VAL A 6 6.73 9.67 2.21
CA VAL A 6 7.85 10.34 2.91
C VAL A 6 8.94 10.88 1.95
N GLY A 7 8.75 10.75 0.64
CA GLY A 7 9.80 11.05 -0.32
C GLY A 7 9.38 10.99 -1.78
N PHE A 8 10.36 11.01 -2.68
CA PHE A 8 10.16 10.86 -4.11
C PHE A 8 10.80 9.55 -4.60
N VAL A 9 10.07 8.83 -5.44
CA VAL A 9 10.52 7.55 -6.00
C VAL A 9 11.09 7.79 -7.40
N VAL A 10 12.38 7.48 -7.57
CA VAL A 10 13.07 7.53 -8.86
C VAL A 10 13.31 6.13 -9.39
N LYS A 11 13.12 5.93 -10.70
CA LYS A 11 13.55 4.72 -11.38
C LYS A 11 15.05 4.80 -11.61
N ALA A 12 15.78 3.73 -11.30
CA ALA A 12 17.20 3.62 -11.55
C ALA A 12 17.53 2.24 -12.12
N THR A 13 18.78 2.08 -12.53
CA THR A 13 19.31 0.81 -13.03
C THR A 13 20.56 0.51 -12.24
N ASP A 14 20.61 -0.67 -11.62
CA ASP A 14 21.81 -1.15 -10.98
C ASP A 14 22.91 -1.33 -12.04
N LYS A 15 24.14 -0.90 -11.71
CA LYS A 15 25.25 -0.92 -12.65
C LYS A 15 25.64 -2.36 -13.03
N LYS A 16 25.46 -3.32 -12.10
CA LYS A 16 25.72 -4.76 -12.28
C LYS A 16 24.99 -5.56 -11.18
N PRO A 17 23.98 -6.40 -11.46
CA PRO A 17 23.37 -6.73 -12.75
C PRO A 17 22.50 -5.56 -13.25
N ASN A 18 22.18 -5.49 -14.54
CA ASN A 18 21.38 -4.44 -15.20
C ASN A 18 19.89 -4.45 -14.75
N ASN A 19 19.62 -4.58 -13.46
CA ASN A 19 18.31 -4.67 -12.87
C ASN A 19 17.69 -3.29 -12.79
N ARG A 20 16.44 -3.19 -13.24
CA ARG A 20 15.63 -2.00 -13.01
C ARG A 20 15.24 -2.00 -11.55
N VAL A 21 15.57 -0.92 -10.86
CA VAL A 21 15.22 -0.72 -9.46
C VAL A 21 14.41 0.56 -9.36
N ALA A 22 13.72 0.76 -8.25
CA ALA A 22 13.39 2.12 -7.87
C ALA A 22 13.93 2.44 -6.48
N ILE A 23 14.29 3.71 -6.36
CA ILE A 23 14.97 4.28 -5.23
C ILE A 23 13.99 5.28 -4.65
N GLU A 24 13.54 5.02 -3.44
CA GLU A 24 12.79 5.99 -2.66
C GLU A 24 13.79 6.85 -1.89
N ARG A 25 13.80 8.15 -2.19
CA ARG A 25 14.67 9.13 -1.55
C ARG A 25 13.83 10.05 -0.68
N MET A 26 14.25 10.21 0.57
CA MET A 26 13.62 11.16 1.47
C MET A 26 13.95 12.62 1.13
N VAL A 27 12.98 13.49 1.41
CA VAL A 27 13.18 14.94 1.40
C VAL A 27 14.00 15.33 2.63
N LYS A 28 14.87 16.33 2.49
CA LYS A 28 15.69 16.84 3.59
C LYS A 28 14.78 17.41 4.69
N CYS A 29 14.82 16.83 5.88
CA CYS A 29 14.10 17.35 7.05
C CYS A 29 14.71 18.69 7.50
N SER A 30 13.85 19.62 7.88
CA SER A 30 14.24 20.97 8.29
C SER A 30 14.74 21.03 9.74
N ASN A 31 14.25 20.10 10.57
CA ASN A 31 14.59 19.99 11.99
C ASN A 31 14.84 18.53 12.42
N GLU A 32 15.46 18.38 13.60
CA GLU A 32 15.89 17.10 14.14
C GLU A 32 14.71 16.20 14.57
N GLN A 33 13.62 16.79 15.05
CA GLN A 33 12.46 16.04 15.50
C GLN A 33 11.73 15.36 14.33
N GLU A 34 11.50 16.09 13.23
CA GLU A 34 10.99 15.54 11.96
C GLU A 34 11.88 14.43 11.44
N ARG A 35 13.21 14.64 11.48
CA ARG A 35 14.19 13.63 11.06
C ARG A 35 14.05 12.35 11.88
N LEU A 36 13.91 12.45 13.20
CA LEU A 36 13.79 11.29 14.07
C LEU A 36 12.49 10.52 13.82
N MET A 37 11.37 11.23 13.60
CA MET A 37 10.09 10.60 13.25
C MET A 37 10.17 9.89 11.90
N ALA A 38 10.67 10.57 10.86
CA ALA A 38 10.85 9.98 9.54
C ALA A 38 11.77 8.76 9.58
N MET A 39 12.85 8.82 10.37
CA MET A 39 13.76 7.70 10.55
C MET A 39 13.13 6.49 11.24
N LYS A 40 12.25 6.74 12.21
CA LYS A 40 11.50 5.67 12.87
C LYS A 40 10.59 4.95 11.87
N GLU A 41 9.95 5.69 10.97
CA GLU A 41 9.07 5.14 9.93
C GLU A 41 9.84 4.28 8.93
N ILE A 42 10.95 4.80 8.38
CA ILE A 42 11.78 4.04 7.43
C ILE A 42 12.31 2.76 8.06
N ARG A 43 12.75 2.81 9.31
CA ARG A 43 13.24 1.60 10.01
C ARG A 43 12.15 0.53 10.11
N TYR A 44 10.91 0.93 10.31
CA TYR A 44 9.79 -0.02 10.30
C TYR A 44 9.50 -0.58 8.91
N GLU A 45 9.66 0.21 7.86
CA GLU A 45 9.53 -0.23 6.47
C GLU A 45 10.61 -1.23 6.08
N ILE A 46 11.88 -0.90 6.32
CA ILE A 46 13.00 -1.79 6.09
C ILE A 46 12.79 -3.09 6.86
N ALA A 47 12.41 -3.03 8.14
CA ALA A 47 12.17 -4.23 8.94
C ALA A 47 11.07 -5.12 8.35
N SER A 48 9.96 -4.54 7.89
CA SER A 48 8.88 -5.30 7.24
C SER A 48 9.37 -5.97 5.95
N LEU A 49 10.08 -5.23 5.08
CA LEU A 49 10.56 -5.77 3.81
C LEU A 49 11.65 -6.84 4.00
N VAL A 50 12.50 -6.69 5.01
CA VAL A 50 13.50 -7.71 5.39
C VAL A 50 12.80 -8.98 5.87
N ALA A 51 11.76 -8.86 6.71
CA ALA A 51 11.02 -10.01 7.22
C ALA A 51 10.27 -10.79 6.10
N LEU A 52 9.94 -10.14 5.00
CA LEU A 52 9.20 -10.71 3.86
C LEU A 52 10.10 -11.07 2.67
N ARG A 53 11.43 -11.05 2.87
CA ARG A 53 12.40 -11.32 1.81
C ARG A 53 12.24 -12.76 1.28
N GLY A 54 12.25 -12.90 -0.04
CA GLY A 54 12.09 -14.17 -0.76
C GLY A 54 10.66 -14.50 -1.19
N HIS A 55 9.64 -13.74 -0.75
CA HIS A 55 8.27 -13.96 -1.19
C HIS A 55 8.07 -13.50 -2.65
N PRO A 56 7.53 -14.34 -3.56
CA PRO A 56 7.48 -14.04 -4.99
C PRO A 56 6.55 -12.88 -5.36
N ASN A 57 5.58 -12.56 -4.49
CA ASN A 57 4.55 -11.53 -4.74
C ASN A 57 4.70 -10.28 -3.85
N ILE A 58 5.86 -10.08 -3.21
CA ILE A 58 6.13 -8.89 -2.38
C ILE A 58 7.40 -8.21 -2.90
N CYS A 59 7.41 -6.86 -2.95
CA CYS A 59 8.61 -6.10 -3.31
C CYS A 59 9.80 -6.52 -2.46
N GLN A 60 10.93 -6.74 -3.12
CA GLN A 60 12.14 -7.15 -2.46
C GLN A 60 12.99 -5.93 -2.16
N LEU A 61 13.31 -5.71 -0.88
CA LEU A 61 14.34 -4.76 -0.49
C LEU A 61 15.69 -5.29 -0.97
N MET A 62 16.33 -4.51 -1.83
CA MET A 62 17.67 -4.81 -2.33
C MET A 62 18.71 -4.27 -1.36
N ASP A 63 18.62 -2.97 -1.05
CA ASP A 63 19.56 -2.30 -0.15
C ASP A 63 18.98 -1.01 0.44
N HIS A 64 19.64 -0.44 1.45
CA HIS A 64 19.32 0.87 2.01
C HIS A 64 20.59 1.62 2.41
N PHE A 65 20.59 2.95 2.23
CA PHE A 65 21.75 3.80 2.51
C PHE A 65 21.35 5.03 3.32
N ASP A 66 22.28 5.47 4.16
CA ASP A 66 22.27 6.75 4.85
C ASP A 66 23.52 7.52 4.44
N GLN A 67 23.37 8.54 3.57
CA GLN A 67 24.47 9.42 3.19
C GLN A 67 24.01 10.88 3.20
N ASP A 68 24.80 11.77 3.79
CA ASP A 68 24.58 13.22 3.78
C ASP A 68 23.17 13.67 4.23
N ASN A 69 22.62 13.04 5.28
CA ASN A 69 21.22 13.21 5.74
C ASN A 69 20.18 12.87 4.66
N LYS A 70 20.51 11.98 3.71
CA LYS A 70 19.57 11.43 2.74
C LYS A 70 19.50 9.92 2.94
N TYR A 71 18.29 9.47 3.25
CA TYR A 71 17.97 8.05 3.28
C TYR A 71 17.45 7.61 1.92
N CYS A 72 18.01 6.52 1.42
CA CYS A 72 17.60 5.88 0.18
C CYS A 72 17.24 4.42 0.45
N VAL A 73 16.03 4.02 0.09
CA VAL A 73 15.61 2.62 0.09
C VAL A 73 15.58 2.15 -1.36
N ILE A 74 16.27 1.05 -1.65
CA ILE A 74 16.30 0.45 -3.00
C ILE A 74 15.45 -0.80 -2.99
N ALA A 75 14.37 -0.78 -3.77
CA ALA A 75 13.47 -1.91 -3.91
C ALA A 75 13.34 -2.34 -5.38
N ASN A 76 13.13 -3.64 -5.57
CA ASN A 76 12.67 -4.17 -6.84
C ASN A 76 11.14 -4.03 -6.89
N PHE A 77 10.63 -3.22 -7.82
CA PHE A 77 9.23 -2.82 -7.83
C PHE A 77 8.32 -3.91 -8.39
N GLY A 78 7.57 -4.52 -7.48
CA GLY A 78 6.29 -5.18 -7.72
C GLY A 78 5.30 -4.74 -6.63
N LEU A 79 4.78 -3.52 -6.71
CA LEU A 79 3.54 -3.05 -6.08
C LEU A 79 3.43 -2.91 -4.52
N ALA A 80 4.49 -3.05 -3.73
CA ALA A 80 4.35 -2.98 -2.27
C ALA A 80 4.34 -1.55 -1.68
N THR A 81 3.44 -1.34 -0.70
CA THR A 81 3.51 -0.32 0.36
C THR A 81 3.38 -1.04 1.71
N ASN A 82 3.99 -0.50 2.77
CA ASN A 82 4.04 -1.14 4.09
C ASN A 82 2.91 -0.66 5.01
N CYS A 83 2.16 -1.59 5.60
CA CYS A 83 1.16 -1.30 6.63
C CYS A 83 1.40 -2.19 7.85
N LYS A 84 1.60 -1.59 9.03
CA LYS A 84 1.50 -2.29 10.33
C LYS A 84 0.24 -1.83 11.03
N HIS A 85 -0.71 -2.75 11.19
CA HIS A 85 -1.97 -2.49 11.91
C HIS A 85 -1.77 -2.45 13.43
N PRO A 86 -2.60 -1.71 14.18
CA PRO A 86 -3.65 -0.79 13.71
C PRO A 86 -3.07 0.57 13.30
N LEU A 87 -3.72 1.23 12.34
CA LEU A 87 -3.28 2.49 11.75
C LEU A 87 -4.32 3.61 11.98
N ILE A 88 -3.84 4.86 12.00
CA ILE A 88 -4.67 6.10 12.00
C ILE A 88 -4.36 6.94 10.74
N ARG A 89 -3.44 6.49 9.88
CA ARG A 89 -2.95 7.30 8.76
C ARG A 89 -3.91 7.30 7.57
N ASP A 90 -3.97 8.44 6.88
CA ASP A 90 -4.61 8.60 5.56
C ASP A 90 -3.72 7.92 4.51
N CYS A 91 -3.93 6.63 4.23
CA CYS A 91 -3.18 5.86 3.24
C CYS A 91 -4.13 5.13 2.28
N GLY A 92 -3.80 5.11 0.99
CA GLY A 92 -4.57 4.41 -0.05
C GLY A 92 -5.13 5.34 -1.13
N SER A 93 -5.74 4.74 -2.15
CA SER A 93 -6.49 5.48 -3.17
C SER A 93 -7.96 5.50 -2.76
N ILE A 94 -8.52 6.69 -2.61
CA ILE A 94 -9.89 7.01 -2.15
C ILE A 94 -11.00 6.03 -2.63
N PRO A 95 -11.03 5.54 -3.89
CA PRO A 95 -12.06 4.58 -4.30
C PRO A 95 -11.91 3.17 -3.71
N TYR A 96 -10.75 2.78 -3.20
CA TYR A 96 -10.47 1.44 -2.65
C TYR A 96 -10.35 1.43 -1.12
N MET A 97 -10.46 2.58 -0.46
CA MET A 97 -10.41 2.67 1.00
C MET A 97 -11.73 2.17 1.61
N ALA A 98 -11.63 1.45 2.72
CA ALA A 98 -12.76 1.12 3.56
C ALA A 98 -13.32 2.39 4.23
N LEU A 99 -14.60 2.36 4.63
CA LEU A 99 -15.29 3.56 5.14
C LEU A 99 -14.69 4.05 6.46
N GLU A 100 -14.29 3.13 7.33
CA GLU A 100 -13.63 3.40 8.61
C GLU A 100 -12.31 4.16 8.46
N MET A 101 -11.58 3.93 7.37
CA MET A 101 -10.35 4.67 7.06
C MET A 101 -10.65 6.13 6.72
N LEU A 102 -11.73 6.38 5.97
CA LEU A 102 -12.17 7.73 5.59
C LEU A 102 -12.74 8.50 6.77
N LEU A 103 -13.40 7.80 7.69
CA LEU A 103 -13.89 8.36 8.94
C LEU A 103 -12.77 8.61 9.96
N LYS A 104 -11.51 8.32 9.61
CA LYS A 104 -10.33 8.42 10.49
C LYS A 104 -10.52 7.66 11.80
N SER A 105 -11.30 6.59 11.73
CA SER A 105 -11.52 5.65 12.82
C SER A 105 -10.36 4.67 12.91
N TRP A 106 -10.26 3.97 14.04
CA TRP A 106 -9.34 2.84 14.17
C TRP A 106 -9.74 1.74 13.20
N TYR A 107 -8.76 1.17 12.50
CA TYR A 107 -8.98 0.08 11.58
C TYR A 107 -7.93 -1.03 11.73
N ASP A 108 -8.28 -2.22 11.26
CA ASP A 108 -7.44 -3.42 11.33
C ASP A 108 -7.22 -4.04 9.93
N LYS A 109 -6.66 -5.26 9.88
CA LYS A 109 -6.37 -6.02 8.65
C LYS A 109 -7.58 -6.22 7.72
N SER A 110 -8.81 -6.03 8.19
CA SER A 110 -10.02 -6.12 7.39
C SER A 110 -10.09 -5.10 6.27
N VAL A 111 -9.48 -3.93 6.43
CA VAL A 111 -9.46 -2.91 5.37
C VAL A 111 -8.71 -3.39 4.14
N ASP A 112 -7.72 -4.28 4.32
CA ASP A 112 -7.00 -4.89 3.20
C ASP A 112 -7.90 -5.87 2.43
N ILE A 113 -8.80 -6.56 3.13
CA ILE A 113 -9.82 -7.44 2.51
C ILE A 113 -10.80 -6.59 1.71
N TRP A 114 -11.25 -5.46 2.26
CA TRP A 114 -12.10 -4.51 1.54
C TRP A 114 -11.42 -3.99 0.26
N SER A 115 -10.20 -3.46 0.39
CA SER A 115 -9.45 -2.96 -0.76
C SER A 115 -9.22 -4.03 -1.81
N PHE A 116 -8.93 -5.27 -1.40
CA PHE A 116 -8.82 -6.40 -2.31
C PHE A 116 -10.15 -6.71 -3.01
N GLY A 117 -11.27 -6.69 -2.28
CA GLY A 117 -12.61 -6.81 -2.85
C GLY A 117 -12.90 -5.76 -3.92
N CYS A 118 -12.49 -4.51 -3.70
CA CYS A 118 -12.64 -3.45 -4.69
C CYS A 118 -11.80 -3.71 -5.96
N LEU A 119 -10.61 -4.30 -5.83
CA LEU A 119 -9.78 -4.70 -6.97
C LEU A 119 -10.39 -5.88 -7.74
N VAL A 120 -10.96 -6.85 -7.03
CA VAL A 120 -11.68 -7.97 -7.65
C VAL A 120 -12.91 -7.44 -8.41
N TYR A 121 -13.69 -6.55 -7.80
CA TYR A 121 -14.84 -5.91 -8.46
C TYR A 121 -14.41 -5.14 -9.70
N LEU A 122 -13.38 -4.28 -9.59
CA LEU A 122 -12.83 -3.54 -10.71
C LEU A 122 -12.43 -4.49 -11.85
N ARG A 123 -11.84 -5.64 -11.52
CA ARG A 123 -11.42 -6.61 -12.54
C ARG A 123 -12.59 -7.32 -13.21
N LEU A 124 -13.71 -7.50 -12.52
CA LEU A 124 -14.89 -8.20 -13.02
C LEU A 124 -15.83 -7.29 -13.81
N VAL A 125 -15.93 -6.02 -13.42
CA VAL A 125 -16.88 -5.06 -13.99
C VAL A 125 -16.19 -4.02 -14.88
N ASP A 126 -14.85 -3.97 -14.87
CA ASP A 126 -14.01 -2.97 -15.55
C ASP A 126 -14.35 -1.51 -15.19
N VAL A 127 -15.09 -1.31 -14.08
CA VAL A 127 -15.49 -0.02 -13.54
C VAL A 127 -15.08 0.04 -12.08
N ALA A 128 -14.41 1.13 -11.68
CA ALA A 128 -14.08 1.35 -10.28
C ALA A 128 -15.37 1.50 -9.45
N PRO A 129 -15.40 1.03 -8.20
CA PRO A 129 -16.56 1.21 -7.34
C PRO A 129 -16.86 2.71 -7.19
N VAL A 130 -18.04 3.12 -7.68
CA VAL A 130 -18.48 4.53 -7.69
C VAL A 130 -18.90 4.95 -6.28
N GLU A 131 -19.57 4.04 -5.58
CA GLU A 131 -20.04 4.23 -4.21
C GLU A 131 -19.60 3.03 -3.35
N ARG A 132 -19.14 3.32 -2.14
CA ARG A 132 -18.45 2.38 -1.26
C ARG A 132 -19.42 1.49 -0.48
N PHE A 133 -20.64 1.35 -0.98
CA PHE A 133 -21.66 0.49 -0.42
C PHE A 133 -21.92 -0.63 -1.42
N ILE A 134 -21.86 -1.90 -0.97
CA ILE A 134 -22.11 -3.04 -1.87
C ILE A 134 -23.50 -2.92 -2.52
N SER A 135 -24.48 -2.38 -1.79
CA SER A 135 -25.85 -2.20 -2.26
C SER A 135 -26.00 -1.35 -3.52
N GLN A 136 -24.98 -0.56 -3.86
CA GLN A 136 -24.98 0.32 -5.02
C GLN A 136 -24.02 -0.15 -6.11
N MET A 137 -23.31 -1.27 -5.90
CA MET A 137 -22.43 -1.84 -6.90
C MET A 137 -23.24 -2.60 -7.96
N ASN A 138 -22.86 -2.44 -9.23
CA ASN A 138 -23.47 -3.18 -10.31
C ASN A 138 -22.94 -4.62 -10.33
N LEU A 139 -23.75 -5.56 -9.86
CA LEU A 139 -23.44 -6.98 -9.86
C LEU A 139 -24.16 -7.73 -10.98
N ASP A 140 -24.84 -7.04 -11.89
CA ASP A 140 -25.57 -7.67 -12.97
C ASP A 140 -24.63 -8.38 -13.93
N GLY A 141 -25.05 -9.57 -14.38
CA GLY A 141 -24.23 -10.42 -15.26
C GLY A 141 -23.10 -11.19 -14.56
N LEU A 142 -22.83 -10.95 -13.27
CA LEU A 142 -21.86 -11.76 -12.51
C LEU A 142 -22.44 -13.12 -12.10
N SER A 143 -21.56 -14.13 -12.04
CA SER A 143 -21.92 -15.46 -11.54
C SER A 143 -22.29 -15.41 -10.06
N MET A 144 -23.05 -16.40 -9.60
CA MET A 144 -23.44 -16.48 -8.19
C MET A 144 -22.21 -16.58 -7.26
N ASP A 145 -21.18 -17.30 -7.69
CA ASP A 145 -19.92 -17.44 -6.94
C ASP A 145 -19.15 -16.11 -6.86
N ALA A 146 -19.10 -15.35 -7.96
CA ALA A 146 -18.46 -14.04 -7.97
C ALA A 146 -19.20 -13.05 -7.05
N LYS A 147 -20.54 -13.09 -7.06
CA LYS A 147 -21.37 -12.31 -6.14
C LYS A 147 -21.11 -12.69 -4.70
N ASP A 148 -21.12 -13.99 -4.37
CA ASP A 148 -20.85 -14.49 -3.02
C ASP A 148 -19.45 -14.07 -2.52
N LEU A 149 -18.42 -14.18 -3.36
CA LEU A 149 -17.06 -13.77 -3.03
C LEU A 149 -16.99 -12.26 -2.72
N LEU A 150 -17.58 -11.43 -3.59
CA LEU A 150 -17.61 -9.97 -3.41
C LEU A 150 -18.38 -9.56 -2.15
N MET A 151 -19.54 -10.17 -1.89
CA MET A 151 -20.35 -9.91 -0.70
C MET A 151 -19.61 -10.28 0.60
N LYS A 152 -18.74 -11.28 0.58
CA LYS A 152 -17.90 -11.67 1.72
C LYS A 152 -16.70 -10.74 1.93
N MET A 153 -16.13 -10.19 0.86
CA MET A 153 -14.96 -9.29 0.96
C MET A 153 -15.34 -7.85 1.28
N LEU A 154 -16.45 -7.35 0.73
CA LEU A 154 -16.85 -5.95 0.81
C LEU A 154 -17.80 -5.65 1.97
N GLN A 155 -17.58 -6.27 3.12
CA GLN A 155 -18.46 -6.09 4.28
C GLN A 155 -18.17 -4.75 4.98
N GLU A 156 -19.21 -3.93 5.23
CA GLU A 156 -19.07 -2.68 6.00
C GLU A 156 -18.58 -2.90 7.44
N ASN A 157 -18.81 -4.08 8.00
CA ASN A 157 -18.33 -4.44 9.32
C ASN A 157 -17.77 -5.88 9.29
N PRO A 158 -16.44 -6.03 9.24
CA PRO A 158 -15.76 -7.32 9.15
C PRO A 158 -15.83 -8.14 10.46
N SER A 159 -16.41 -7.57 11.53
CA SER A 159 -16.69 -8.27 12.79
C SER A 159 -18.07 -8.94 12.84
N LYS A 160 -18.81 -8.98 11.72
CA LYS A 160 -20.14 -9.63 11.62
C LYS A 160 -20.10 -10.95 10.87
#